data_AF-R9IZA1-F1
#
_entry.id   AF-R9IZA1-F1
#
_cell.length_a   1.000
_cell.length_b   1.000
_cell.length_c   1.000
_cell.angle_alpha   90.00
_cell.angle_beta   90.00
_cell.angle_gamma   90.00
#
_symmetry.space_group_name_H-M   'P 1'
#
loop_
_entity.id
_entity.type
_entity.pdbx_description
1 polymer ?
#
loop_
_entity_poly.entity_id
_entity_poly.type
_entity_poly.pdbx_seq_one_letter_code
_entity_poly.pdbx_strand_id
1 'polypeptide(L)'
;MNEHRYERRCRTKTKREEKENEKVKIMYANFGEFISKKRIEKKITIRKMAEMLNVSAPFLTDVEKDRRNPFDMEKLTQLASILNLSKEENALMLDLAGKKRNAVAPDLPEYIMGRDYVSAALRTARDLDAGEEEWNQFVEELRKRKG
;
A
#
# COMPACT_ATOMS: atom_id res chain seq x y z
N MET A 1 14.45 -23.76 -27.62
CA MET A 1 13.70 -22.69 -28.34
C MET A 1 12.46 -22.14 -27.60
N ASN A 2 12.13 -22.61 -26.37
CA ASN A 2 10.93 -22.16 -25.62
C ASN A 2 11.21 -21.19 -24.45
N GLU A 3 12.43 -21.15 -23.91
CA GLU A 3 12.80 -20.31 -22.76
C GLU A 3 12.69 -18.81 -23.06
N HIS A 4 13.23 -18.35 -24.20
CA HIS A 4 13.16 -16.95 -24.60
C HIS A 4 11.74 -16.42 -24.83
N ARG A 5 10.76 -17.27 -25.17
CA ARG A 5 9.36 -16.85 -25.25
C ARG A 5 8.72 -16.74 -23.86
N TYR A 6 9.12 -17.60 -22.93
CA TYR A 6 8.62 -17.59 -21.56
C TYR A 6 9.12 -16.37 -20.80
N GLU A 7 10.42 -16.07 -20.88
CA GLU A 7 11.04 -14.89 -20.26
C GLU A 7 10.48 -13.57 -20.81
N ARG A 8 10.27 -13.47 -22.13
CA ARG A 8 9.64 -12.29 -22.76
C ARG A 8 8.19 -12.11 -22.33
N ARG A 9 7.45 -13.21 -22.08
CA ARG A 9 6.06 -13.19 -21.62
C ARG A 9 5.96 -12.82 -20.13
N CYS A 10 6.88 -13.28 -19.28
CA CYS A 10 6.99 -12.81 -17.89
C CYS A 10 7.35 -11.33 -17.83
N ARG A 11 8.42 -10.88 -18.52
CA ARG A 11 8.82 -9.46 -18.56
C ARG A 11 7.72 -8.51 -19.06
N THR A 12 6.87 -8.96 -19.99
CA THR A 12 5.75 -8.14 -20.49
C THR A 12 4.52 -8.16 -19.58
N LYS A 13 4.33 -9.22 -18.77
CA LYS A 13 3.33 -9.26 -17.71
C LYS A 13 3.73 -8.36 -16.54
N THR A 14 4.95 -8.46 -16.04
CA THR A 14 5.45 -7.62 -14.94
C THR A 14 5.39 -6.14 -15.29
N LYS A 15 5.81 -5.75 -16.51
CA LYS A 15 5.73 -4.35 -16.99
C LYS A 15 4.30 -3.81 -17.14
N ARG A 16 3.30 -4.66 -17.36
CA ARG A 16 1.88 -4.25 -17.42
C ARG A 16 1.31 -4.10 -16.01
N GLU A 17 1.61 -5.04 -15.13
CA GLU A 17 1.23 -5.01 -13.71
C GLU A 17 1.88 -3.81 -12.99
N GLU A 18 3.15 -3.51 -13.25
CA GLU A 18 3.86 -2.32 -12.75
C GLU A 18 3.21 -1.02 -13.25
N LYS A 19 2.91 -0.90 -14.55
CA LYS A 19 2.23 0.28 -15.11
C LYS A 19 0.81 0.47 -14.59
N GLU A 20 0.11 -0.62 -14.30
CA GLU A 20 -1.24 -0.58 -13.75
C GLU A 20 -1.20 -0.19 -12.27
N ASN A 21 -0.25 -0.73 -11.49
CA ASN A 21 0.01 -0.31 -10.12
C ASN A 21 0.44 1.17 -10.02
N GLU A 22 1.28 1.64 -10.94
CA GLU A 22 1.69 3.06 -11.03
C GLU A 22 0.49 3.97 -11.32
N LYS A 23 -0.40 3.56 -12.23
CA LYS A 23 -1.66 4.27 -12.49
C LYS A 23 -2.58 4.30 -11.28
N VAL A 24 -2.70 3.20 -10.53
CA VAL A 24 -3.51 3.13 -9.31
C VAL A 24 -2.90 4.05 -8.23
N LYS A 25 -1.58 4.12 -8.12
CA LYS A 25 -0.85 5.01 -7.19
C LYS A 25 -1.05 6.50 -7.52
N ILE A 26 -1.26 6.84 -8.80
CA ILE A 26 -1.58 8.20 -9.28
C ILE A 26 -3.08 8.54 -9.12
N MET A 27 -3.97 7.55 -8.95
CA MET A 27 -5.43 7.74 -8.96
C MET A 27 -6.01 8.39 -7.68
N TYR A 28 -5.22 8.44 -6.61
CA TYR A 28 -5.63 8.98 -5.31
C TYR A 28 -4.57 9.93 -4.76
N ALA A 29 -4.95 11.17 -4.44
CA ALA A 29 -4.03 12.18 -3.93
C ALA A 29 -3.59 11.92 -2.49
N ASN A 30 -4.46 11.34 -1.66
CA ASN A 30 -4.19 11.05 -0.25
C ASN A 30 -5.06 9.90 0.29
N PHE A 31 -4.81 9.54 1.55
CA PHE A 31 -5.56 8.50 2.28
C PHE A 31 -7.06 8.79 2.34
N GLY A 32 -7.45 10.04 2.64
CA GLY A 32 -8.86 10.44 2.76
C GLY A 32 -9.64 10.27 1.47
N GLU A 33 -9.06 10.65 0.33
CA GLU A 33 -9.67 10.49 -0.98
C GLU A 33 -9.84 9.02 -1.36
N PHE A 34 -8.81 8.19 -1.10
CA PHE A 34 -8.85 6.76 -1.35
C PHE A 34 -10.03 6.09 -0.64
N ILE A 35 -10.15 6.30 0.67
CA ILE A 35 -11.21 5.66 1.46
C ILE A 35 -12.59 6.20 1.06
N SER A 36 -12.70 7.49 0.70
CA SER A 36 -13.96 8.11 0.29
C SER A 36 -14.47 7.51 -1.02
N LYS A 37 -13.60 7.38 -2.03
CA LYS A 37 -13.92 6.73 -3.31
C LYS A 37 -14.30 5.26 -3.10
N LYS A 38 -13.51 4.48 -2.34
CA LYS A 38 -13.82 3.07 -2.04
C LYS A 38 -15.15 2.91 -1.30
N ARG A 39 -15.44 3.80 -0.34
CA ARG A 39 -16.72 3.80 0.37
C ARG A 39 -17.90 4.00 -0.59
N ILE A 40 -17.79 4.96 -1.52
CA ILE A 40 -18.83 5.26 -2.52
C ILE A 40 -19.00 4.09 -3.50
N GLU A 41 -17.91 3.49 -3.98
CA GLU A 41 -17.93 2.29 -4.84
C GLU A 41 -18.70 1.13 -4.19
N LYS A 42 -18.53 0.95 -2.88
CA LYS A 42 -19.24 -0.06 -2.08
C LYS A 42 -20.64 0.37 -1.65
N LYS A 43 -21.11 1.55 -2.06
CA LYS A 43 -22.41 2.15 -1.72
C LYS A 43 -22.63 2.30 -0.21
N ILE A 44 -21.55 2.51 0.55
CA ILE A 44 -21.61 2.70 2.00
C ILE A 44 -21.78 4.19 2.28
N THR A 45 -22.73 4.56 3.12
CA THR A 45 -22.88 5.96 3.55
C THR A 45 -21.83 6.31 4.60
N ILE A 46 -21.47 7.59 4.71
CA ILE A 46 -20.49 8.03 5.72
C ILE A 46 -20.94 7.68 7.15
N ARG A 47 -22.25 7.79 7.44
CA ARG A 47 -22.82 7.41 8.74
C ARG A 47 -22.69 5.91 8.98
N LYS A 48 -22.95 5.08 7.97
CA LYS A 48 -22.85 3.62 8.11
C LYS A 48 -21.40 3.17 8.32
N MET A 49 -20.45 3.74 7.56
CA MET A 49 -19.04 3.40 7.76
C MET A 49 -18.52 3.87 9.12
N ALA A 50 -18.95 5.05 9.59
CA ALA A 50 -18.59 5.55 10.91
C ALA A 50 -19.11 4.64 12.03
N GLU A 51 -20.35 4.16 11.92
CA GLU A 51 -20.93 3.16 12.83
C GLU A 51 -20.11 1.86 12.83
N MET A 52 -19.77 1.32 11.65
CA MET A 52 -18.99 0.08 11.51
C MET A 52 -17.56 0.20 12.07
N LEU A 53 -16.96 1.39 12.00
CA LEU A 53 -15.63 1.68 12.55
C LEU A 53 -15.67 2.13 14.03
N ASN A 54 -16.86 2.22 14.62
CA ASN A 54 -17.08 2.76 15.96
C ASN A 54 -16.44 4.17 16.16
N VAL A 55 -16.66 5.07 15.20
CA VAL A 55 -16.23 6.47 15.26
C VAL A 55 -17.39 7.42 14.95
N SER A 56 -17.22 8.71 15.22
CA SER A 56 -18.23 9.69 14.84
C SER A 56 -18.20 10.00 13.34
N ALA A 57 -19.38 10.22 12.74
CA ALA A 57 -19.48 10.61 11.33
C ALA A 57 -18.73 11.92 10.99
N PRO A 58 -18.73 12.96 11.86
CA PRO A 58 -17.88 14.14 11.65
C PRO A 58 -16.39 13.80 11.63
N PHE A 59 -15.91 12.94 12.55
CA PHE A 59 -14.52 12.52 12.56
C PHE A 59 -14.12 11.80 11.26
N LEU A 60 -14.93 10.84 10.81
CA LEU A 60 -14.68 10.18 9.53
C LEU A 60 -14.72 11.16 8.34
N THR A 61 -15.60 12.16 8.37
CA THR A 61 -15.64 13.23 7.35
C THR A 61 -14.34 14.01 7.31
N ASP A 62 -13.78 14.35 8.47
CA ASP A 62 -12.52 15.09 8.55
C ASP A 62 -11.33 14.24 8.08
N VAL A 63 -11.37 12.93 8.33
CA VAL A 63 -10.38 11.98 7.78
C VAL A 63 -10.49 11.88 6.25
N GLU A 64 -11.71 11.72 5.70
CA GLU A 64 -11.95 11.71 4.24
C GLU A 64 -11.52 13.01 3.55
N LYS A 65 -11.63 14.14 4.26
CA LYS A 65 -11.20 15.47 3.77
C LYS A 65 -9.73 15.80 4.08
N ASP A 66 -8.95 14.81 4.51
CA ASP A 66 -7.52 14.92 4.82
C ASP A 66 -7.17 15.97 5.90
N ARG A 67 -8.15 16.34 6.74
CA ARG A 67 -7.99 17.29 7.86
C ARG A 67 -7.51 16.63 9.15
N ARG A 68 -7.59 15.30 9.22
CA ARG A 68 -7.18 14.48 10.37
C ARG A 68 -6.18 13.42 9.92
N ASN A 69 -5.43 12.90 10.89
CA ASN A 69 -4.54 11.77 10.65
C ASN A 69 -5.34 10.50 10.29
N PRO A 70 -4.74 9.59 9.50
CA PRO A 70 -5.28 8.26 9.26
C PRO A 70 -5.52 7.50 10.57
N PHE A 71 -6.37 6.48 10.53
CA PHE A 71 -6.68 5.65 11.69
C PHE A 71 -5.48 4.84 12.20
N ASP A 72 -5.52 4.38 13.44
CA ASP A 72 -4.59 3.38 13.96
C ASP A 72 -4.65 2.06 13.18
N MET A 73 -3.67 1.18 13.41
CA MET A 73 -3.58 -0.08 12.66
C MET A 73 -4.81 -0.97 12.82
N GLU A 74 -5.36 -1.04 14.03
CA GLU A 74 -6.56 -1.82 14.31
C GLU A 74 -7.73 -1.38 13.43
N LYS A 75 -8.02 -0.08 13.38
CA LYS A 75 -9.09 0.47 12.54
C LYS A 75 -8.76 0.41 11.06
N LEU A 76 -7.49 0.50 10.65
CA LEU A 76 -7.10 0.29 9.26
C LEU A 76 -7.39 -1.16 8.82
N THR A 77 -7.11 -2.15 9.66
CA THR A 77 -7.49 -3.55 9.40
C THR A 77 -9.00 -3.72 9.31
N GLN A 78 -9.77 -3.11 10.22
CA GLN A 78 -11.23 -3.13 10.14
C GLN A 78 -11.74 -2.45 8.86
N LEU A 79 -11.18 -1.31 8.50
CA LEU A 79 -11.54 -0.56 7.29
C LEU A 79 -11.30 -1.38 6.02
N ALA A 80 -10.16 -2.08 5.95
CA ALA A 80 -9.85 -2.97 4.83
C ALA A 80 -10.89 -4.09 4.68
N SER A 81 -11.35 -4.65 5.81
CA SER A 81 -12.42 -5.64 5.83
C SER A 81 -13.77 -5.06 5.40
N ILE A 82 -14.15 -3.90 5.94
CA ILE A 82 -15.42 -3.20 5.62
C ILE A 82 -15.51 -2.86 4.13
N LEU A 83 -14.41 -2.37 3.55
CA LEU A 83 -14.33 -2.01 2.14
C LEU A 83 -14.07 -3.22 1.24
N ASN A 84 -13.78 -4.39 1.82
CA ASN A 84 -13.38 -5.61 1.12
C ASN A 84 -12.29 -5.32 0.07
N LEU A 85 -11.17 -4.79 0.57
CA LEU A 85 -10.00 -4.41 -0.23
C LEU A 85 -9.22 -5.65 -0.68
N SER A 86 -8.69 -5.62 -1.90
CA SER A 86 -7.67 -6.56 -2.34
C SER A 86 -6.36 -6.37 -1.55
N LYS A 87 -5.41 -7.30 -1.69
CA LYS A 87 -4.10 -7.17 -1.04
C LYS A 87 -3.36 -5.92 -1.52
N GLU A 88 -3.47 -5.63 -2.81
CA GLU A 88 -2.85 -4.49 -3.47
C GLU A 88 -3.50 -3.17 -3.03
N GLU A 89 -4.83 -3.14 -2.98
CA GLU A 89 -5.58 -1.98 -2.47
C GLU A 89 -5.29 -1.71 -0.98
N ASN A 90 -5.15 -2.77 -0.18
CA ASN A 90 -4.79 -2.65 1.22
C ASN A 90 -3.35 -2.13 1.40
N ALA A 91 -2.39 -2.63 0.62
CA ALA A 91 -1.02 -2.12 0.64
C ALA A 91 -0.99 -0.63 0.28
N LEU A 92 -1.70 -0.23 -0.78
CA LEU A 92 -1.83 1.18 -1.17
C LEU A 92 -2.46 2.03 -0.05
N MET A 93 -3.49 1.53 0.62
CA MET A 93 -4.11 2.23 1.75
C MET A 93 -3.10 2.49 2.88
N LEU A 94 -2.29 1.48 3.22
CA LEU A 94 -1.26 1.57 4.26
C LEU A 94 -0.13 2.52 3.85
N ASP A 95 0.31 2.49 2.58
CA ASP A 95 1.28 3.42 2.03
C ASP A 95 0.79 4.87 2.12
N LEU A 96 -0.47 5.13 1.73
CA LEU A 96 -1.09 6.46 1.81
C LEU A 96 -1.22 6.92 3.27
N ALA A 97 -1.53 6.01 4.20
CA ALA A 97 -1.60 6.31 5.61
C ALA A 97 -0.23 6.65 6.21
N GLY A 98 0.82 5.91 5.84
CA GLY A 98 2.21 6.20 6.20
C GLY A 98 2.66 7.55 5.68
N LYS A 99 2.42 7.82 4.39
CA LYS A 99 2.77 9.09 3.72
C LYS A 99 2.16 10.30 4.43
N LYS A 100 0.88 10.24 4.82
CA LYS A 100 0.21 11.33 5.56
C LYS A 100 0.85 11.58 6.94
N ARG A 101 1.42 10.54 7.55
CA ARG A 101 2.15 10.62 8.83
C ARG A 101 3.63 10.95 8.67
N ASN A 102 4.12 11.17 7.45
CA ASN A 102 5.54 11.27 7.14
C ASN A 102 6.35 10.07 7.69
N ALA A 103 5.78 8.87 7.56
CA ALA A 103 6.33 7.63 8.07
C ALA A 103 6.21 6.52 7.03
N VAL A 104 6.91 5.40 7.25
CA VAL A 104 6.69 4.17 6.48
C VAL A 104 5.26 3.65 6.68
N ALA A 105 4.81 2.76 5.79
CA ALA A 105 3.51 2.12 5.90
C ALA A 105 3.33 1.49 7.31
N PRO A 106 2.19 1.69 8.00
CA PRO A 106 2.04 1.34 9.41
C PRO A 106 2.24 -0.14 9.80
N ASP A 107 2.29 -1.07 8.85
CA ASP A 107 2.57 -2.49 9.02
C ASP A 107 4.07 -2.85 8.97
N LEU A 108 4.91 -1.99 8.40
CA LEU A 108 6.34 -2.23 8.24
C LEU A 108 7.21 -2.03 9.50
N PRO A 109 6.91 -1.10 10.44
CA PRO A 109 7.78 -0.82 11.58
C PRO A 109 8.10 -2.06 12.41
N GLU A 110 7.10 -2.89 12.71
CA GLU A 110 7.30 -4.12 13.49
C GLU A 110 8.27 -5.08 12.77
N TYR A 111 8.15 -5.20 11.45
CA TYR A 111 9.02 -6.04 10.65
C TYR A 111 10.48 -5.54 10.66
N ILE A 112 10.67 -4.22 10.54
CA ILE A 112 11.99 -3.57 10.48
C ILE A 112 12.68 -3.57 11.84
N MET A 113 11.95 -3.20 12.91
CA MET A 113 12.54 -3.06 14.25
C MET A 113 12.98 -4.39 14.86
N GLY A 114 12.32 -5.50 14.52
CA GLY A 114 12.72 -6.82 15.01
C GLY A 114 13.91 -7.45 14.30
N ARG A 115 14.51 -6.77 13.30
CA ARG A 115 15.50 -7.36 12.39
C ARG A 115 16.62 -6.37 12.05
N ASP A 116 17.71 -6.42 12.80
CA ASP A 116 18.88 -5.55 12.60
C ASP A 116 19.42 -5.61 11.17
N TYR A 117 19.39 -6.80 10.54
CA TYR A 117 19.83 -7.00 9.17
C TYR A 117 18.97 -6.28 8.13
N VAL A 118 17.67 -6.08 8.38
CA VAL A 118 16.78 -5.31 7.48
C VAL A 118 17.15 -3.83 7.55
N SER A 119 17.35 -3.32 8.77
CA SER A 119 17.80 -1.94 8.98
C SER A 119 19.17 -1.69 8.36
N ALA A 120 20.11 -2.64 8.51
CA ALA A 120 21.42 -2.56 7.88
C ALA A 120 21.31 -2.56 6.34
N ALA A 121 20.50 -3.45 5.75
CA ALA A 121 20.29 -3.49 4.30
C ALA A 121 19.67 -2.20 3.76
N LEU A 122 18.67 -1.62 4.45
CA LEU A 122 18.07 -0.34 4.07
C LEU A 122 19.08 0.82 4.12
N ARG A 123 19.96 0.85 5.13
CA ARG A 123 21.05 1.85 5.22
C ARG A 123 22.04 1.67 4.08
N THR A 124 22.51 0.45 3.82
CA THR A 124 23.44 0.15 2.73
C THR A 124 22.86 0.54 1.38
N ALA A 125 21.61 0.18 1.10
CA ALA A 125 20.94 0.53 -0.15
C ALA A 125 20.83 2.06 -0.33
N ARG A 126 20.50 2.80 0.74
CA ARG A 126 20.50 4.27 0.73
C ARG A 126 21.90 4.82 0.46
N ASP A 127 22.92 4.31 1.16
CA ASP A 127 24.30 4.81 1.07
C ASP A 127 24.93 4.51 -0.32
N LEU A 128 24.43 3.50 -1.02
CA LEU A 128 24.80 3.15 -2.40
C LEU A 128 23.91 3.81 -3.47
N ASP A 129 22.98 4.69 -3.08
CA ASP A 129 22.00 5.33 -3.97
C ASP A 129 21.23 4.32 -4.85
N ALA A 130 20.88 3.17 -4.27
CA ALA A 130 20.14 2.12 -4.98
C ALA A 130 18.75 2.62 -5.40
N GLY A 131 18.52 2.63 -6.71
CA GLY A 131 17.29 3.09 -7.32
C GLY A 131 16.22 2.01 -7.44
N GLU A 132 15.11 2.38 -8.07
CA GLU A 132 13.95 1.49 -8.25
C GLU A 132 14.33 0.22 -9.03
N GLU A 133 15.23 0.32 -10.01
CA GLU A 133 15.64 -0.82 -10.83
C GLU A 133 16.38 -1.89 -10.00
N GLU A 134 17.32 -1.48 -9.14
CA GLU A 134 18.06 -2.38 -8.26
C GLU A 134 17.13 -3.06 -7.24
N TRP A 135 16.21 -2.31 -6.65
CA TRP A 135 15.22 -2.84 -5.72
C TRP A 135 14.27 -3.83 -6.38
N ASN A 136 13.80 -3.54 -7.60
CA ASN A 136 12.94 -4.44 -8.35
C ASN A 136 13.66 -5.76 -8.69
N GLN A 137 14.95 -5.70 -9.07
CA GLN A 137 15.75 -6.90 -9.30
C GLN A 137 15.89 -7.73 -8.03
N PHE A 138 16.19 -7.10 -6.89
CA PHE A 138 16.29 -7.77 -5.59
C PHE A 138 14.99 -8.47 -5.20
N VAL A 139 13.85 -7.79 -5.32
CA VAL A 139 12.53 -8.37 -5.01
C VAL A 139 12.19 -9.54 -5.93
N GLU A 140 12.46 -9.42 -7.23
CA GLU A 140 12.23 -10.50 -8.19
C GLU A 140 13.12 -11.73 -7.89
N GLU A 141 14.35 -11.53 -7.45
CA GLU A 141 15.22 -12.62 -7.00
C GLU A 141 14.64 -13.35 -5.78
N LEU A 142 14.13 -12.60 -4.78
CA LEU A 142 13.47 -13.20 -3.61
C LEU A 142 12.22 -13.98 -3.99
N ARG A 143 11.41 -13.49 -4.95
CA ARG A 143 10.21 -14.18 -5.44
C ARG A 143 10.56 -15.50 -6.12
N LYS A 144 11.60 -15.52 -6.96
CA LYS A 144 12.04 -16.73 -7.68
C LYS A 144 12.52 -17.85 -6.76
N ARG A 145 13.11 -17.53 -5.61
CA ARG A 145 13.59 -18.52 -4.64
C ARG A 145 12.48 -19.16 -3.81
N LYS A 146 11.31 -18.53 -3.75
CA LYS A 146 10.14 -19.03 -3.01
C LYS A 146 9.24 -19.93 -3.88
N GLY A 147 9.40 -19.88 -5.21
CA GLY A 147 8.76 -20.80 -6.16
C GLY A 147 9.65 -21.98 -6.51
#